data_AF-A0A1E5RG35-F1
#
_entry.id   AF-A0A1E5RG35-F1
#
_cell.length_a   1.000
_cell.length_b   1.000
_cell.length_c   1.000
_cell.angle_alpha   90.00
_cell.angle_beta   90.00
_cell.angle_gamma   90.00
#
_symmetry.space_group_name_H-M   'P 1'
#
loop_
_entity.id
_entity.type
_entity.pdbx_description
1 polymer ?
#
loop_
_entity_poly.entity_id
_entity_poly.type
_entity_poly.pdbx_seq_one_letter_code
_entity_poly.pdbx_strand_id
1 'polypeptide(L)'
;MSSNPLQYTWSFFFNLPPNLNDPAESWEDQLVKVADIKTLEQFWGLQNSIPNVKDIKTEYMFFKENIQPKWEDPQNEKGGRFVIHLNDINIENFWNRLLFSILGNDKYLVDNGLSELINGFYISYKRKLFKAQVWIKDCTNTEKIQQLGEFLLQLLNKSNGSIEDEVEGKVVEVVKEVSSDELEERPYKIYFFSQDRKNPDCVNLSFKL
;
A
#
# COMPACT_ATOMS: atom_id res chain seq x y z
N MET A 1 17.93 -19.62 19.50
CA MET A 1 16.56 -19.18 19.16
C MET A 1 16.40 -19.34 17.66
N SER A 2 15.40 -20.07 17.21
CA SER A 2 15.09 -20.18 15.77
C SER A 2 14.51 -18.84 15.30
N SER A 3 15.20 -18.16 14.38
CA SER A 3 14.66 -16.97 13.72
C SER A 3 13.65 -17.40 12.67
N ASN A 4 12.50 -16.74 12.58
CA ASN A 4 11.54 -16.94 11.50
C ASN A 4 11.82 -15.92 10.38
N PRO A 5 12.56 -16.28 9.30
CA PRO A 5 12.92 -15.33 8.26
C PRO A 5 11.70 -14.93 7.43
N LEU A 6 11.66 -13.67 7.01
CA LEU A 6 10.73 -13.20 5.99
C LEU A 6 11.25 -13.56 4.59
N GLN A 7 10.34 -13.67 3.62
CA GLN A 7 10.71 -13.93 2.22
C GLN A 7 11.58 -12.82 1.62
N TYR A 8 11.29 -11.58 1.98
CA TYR A 8 12.05 -10.40 1.56
C TYR A 8 12.54 -9.65 2.79
N THR A 9 13.68 -8.97 2.67
CA THR A 9 14.06 -7.92 3.63
C THR A 9 13.23 -6.67 3.33
N TRP A 10 12.65 -6.08 4.37
CA TRP A 10 11.84 -4.87 4.28
C TRP A 10 12.51 -3.72 5.03
N SER A 11 12.75 -2.62 4.34
CA SER A 11 13.17 -1.36 4.94
C SER A 11 11.93 -0.60 5.43
N PHE A 12 11.91 -0.27 6.73
CA PHE A 12 10.90 0.59 7.32
C PHE A 12 11.34 2.05 7.27
N PHE A 13 10.50 2.90 6.70
CA PHE A 13 10.68 4.35 6.64
C PHE A 13 9.57 5.06 7.41
N PHE A 14 9.93 6.21 7.95
CA PHE A 14 9.05 7.09 8.70
C PHE A 14 9.32 8.52 8.28
N ASN A 15 8.25 9.31 8.11
CA ASN A 15 8.40 10.75 7.87
C ASN A 15 8.40 11.53 9.17
N LEU A 16 9.43 12.34 9.36
CA LEU A 16 9.46 13.29 10.45
C LEU A 16 8.36 14.34 10.25
N PRO A 17 7.80 14.90 11.35
CA PRO A 17 6.88 16.03 11.25
C PRO A 17 7.53 17.20 10.48
N PRO A 18 6.74 18.03 9.77
CA PRO A 18 7.23 19.24 9.12
C PRO A 18 8.09 20.09 10.08
N ASN A 19 9.31 20.43 9.68
CA ASN A 19 10.13 21.36 10.45
C ASN A 19 9.57 22.77 10.30
N LEU A 20 8.87 23.25 11.34
CA LEU A 20 8.24 24.57 11.32
C LEU A 20 9.26 25.73 11.25
N ASN A 21 10.55 25.46 11.50
CA ASN A 21 11.61 26.46 11.45
C ASN A 21 12.32 26.53 10.09
N ASP A 22 12.11 25.54 9.21
CA ASP A 22 12.66 25.54 7.86
C ASP A 22 11.56 25.16 6.84
N PRO A 23 10.81 26.16 6.33
CA PRO A 23 9.76 25.92 5.35
C PRO A 23 10.29 25.44 3.98
N ALA A 24 11.60 25.48 3.75
CA ALA A 24 12.23 25.01 2.52
C ALA A 24 12.58 23.51 2.57
N GLU A 25 12.51 22.88 3.74
CA GLU A 25 12.73 21.44 3.90
C GLU A 25 11.67 20.66 3.11
N SER A 26 12.13 19.85 2.15
CA SER A 26 11.27 19.08 1.28
C SER A 26 10.73 17.84 2.01
N TRP A 27 9.63 17.24 1.52
CA TRP A 27 9.11 15.99 2.09
C TRP A 27 10.16 14.87 2.07
N GLU A 28 11.00 14.88 1.04
CA GLU A 28 12.10 13.94 0.82
C GLU A 28 13.18 14.07 1.90
N ASP A 29 13.47 15.29 2.36
CA ASP A 29 14.44 15.54 3.44
C ASP A 29 13.94 15.00 4.79
N GLN A 30 12.62 14.85 4.95
CA GLN A 30 11.99 14.34 6.17
C GLN A 30 11.90 12.80 6.22
N LEU A 31 12.23 12.15 5.11
CA LEU A 31 12.13 10.70 4.96
C LEU A 31 13.31 10.01 5.63
N VAL A 32 13.05 9.31 6.73
CA VAL A 32 14.07 8.60 7.48
C VAL A 32 13.88 7.10 7.36
N LYS A 33 14.93 6.39 6.96
CA LYS A 33 15.01 4.93 7.09
C LYS A 33 15.32 4.57 8.54
N VAL A 34 14.42 3.84 9.18
CA VAL A 34 14.50 3.51 10.61
C VAL A 34 15.16 2.16 10.84
N ALA A 35 14.77 1.14 10.07
CA ALA A 35 15.26 -0.23 10.25
C ALA A 35 15.15 -1.08 8.98
N ASP A 36 15.96 -2.14 8.92
CA ASP A 36 15.77 -3.26 8.00
C ASP A 36 15.24 -4.47 8.77
N ILE A 37 14.17 -5.06 8.26
CA ILE A 37 13.42 -6.15 8.87
C ILE A 37 13.62 -7.39 8.01
N LYS A 38 14.28 -8.39 8.59
CA LYS A 38 14.63 -9.67 7.94
C LYS A 38 13.87 -10.83 8.56
N THR A 39 13.39 -10.68 9.78
CA THR A 39 12.70 -11.74 10.53
C THR A 39 11.41 -11.25 11.17
N LEU A 40 10.51 -12.18 11.49
CA LEU A 40 9.24 -11.90 12.15
C LEU A 40 9.44 -11.29 13.55
N GLU A 41 10.49 -11.69 14.26
CA GLU A 41 10.82 -11.15 15.58
C GLU A 41 11.24 -9.67 15.50
N GLN A 42 12.03 -9.31 14.48
CA GLN A 42 12.38 -7.91 14.22
C GLN A 42 11.14 -7.08 13.87
N PHE A 43 10.22 -7.66 13.09
CA PHE A 43 8.95 -7.03 12.77
C PHE A 43 8.14 -6.73 14.05
N TRP A 44 7.94 -7.73 14.93
CA TRP A 44 7.20 -7.53 16.17
C TRP A 44 7.89 -6.57 17.13
N GLY A 45 9.23 -6.60 17.19
CA GLY A 45 10.00 -5.62 17.95
C GLY A 45 9.74 -4.19 17.50
N LEU A 46 9.76 -3.94 16.19
CA LEU A 46 9.42 -2.64 15.61
C LEU A 46 7.96 -2.26 15.90
N GLN A 47 7.01 -3.15 15.61
CA GLN A 47 5.57 -2.88 15.75
C GLN A 47 5.18 -2.54 17.20
N ASN A 48 5.83 -3.15 18.18
CA ASN A 48 5.62 -2.86 19.60
C ASN A 48 6.29 -1.54 20.06
N SER A 49 7.23 -1.01 19.26
CA SER A 49 8.00 0.19 19.58
C SER A 49 7.47 1.46 18.91
N ILE A 50 6.49 1.34 18.01
CA ILE A 50 5.90 2.47 17.28
C ILE A 50 4.44 2.70 17.70
N PRO A 51 3.92 3.94 17.59
CA PRO A 51 2.51 4.23 17.82
C PRO A 51 1.59 3.38 16.96
N ASN A 52 0.39 3.09 17.48
CA ASN A 52 -0.64 2.42 16.70
C ASN A 52 -1.03 3.25 15.47
N VAL A 53 -1.35 2.57 14.37
CA VAL A 53 -1.74 3.17 13.09
C VAL A 53 -2.90 4.19 13.21
N LYS A 54 -3.86 4.00 14.12
CA LYS A 54 -4.96 4.96 14.31
C LYS A 54 -4.52 6.30 14.89
N ASP A 55 -3.35 6.30 15.56
CA ASP A 55 -2.82 7.46 16.29
C ASP A 55 -1.72 8.18 15.50
N ILE A 56 -1.40 7.72 14.29
CA ILE A 56 -0.31 8.31 13.50
C ILE A 56 -0.71 9.69 13.00
N LYS A 57 0.27 10.59 13.01
CA LYS A 57 0.17 11.92 12.38
C LYS A 57 1.08 12.05 11.15
N THR A 58 1.58 10.92 10.68
CA THR A 58 2.62 10.80 9.67
C THR A 58 2.40 9.55 8.82
N GLU A 59 3.46 9.01 8.22
CA GLU A 59 3.45 7.91 7.28
C GLU A 59 4.35 6.77 7.78
N TYR A 60 3.81 5.55 7.76
CA TYR A 60 4.55 4.31 8.02
C TYR A 60 4.73 3.59 6.70
N MET A 61 5.97 3.44 6.24
CA MET A 61 6.26 2.88 4.92
C MET A 61 7.16 1.66 5.03
N PHE A 62 6.78 0.60 4.33
CA PHE A 62 7.55 -0.63 4.21
C PHE A 62 7.85 -0.84 2.74
N PHE A 63 9.13 -0.79 2.38
CA PHE A 63 9.59 -1.06 1.02
C PHE A 63 10.62 -2.17 1.06
N LYS A 64 10.71 -2.98 0.00
CA LYS A 64 11.74 -4.02 -0.10
C LYS A 64 13.13 -3.37 -0.03
N GLU A 65 14.09 -4.13 0.49
CA GLU A 65 15.48 -3.68 0.65
C GLU A 65 16.01 -3.07 -0.65
N ASN A 66 16.71 -1.93 -0.52
CA ASN A 66 17.26 -1.14 -1.63
C ASN A 66 16.23 -0.48 -2.56
N ILE A 67 14.95 -0.41 -2.17
CA ILE A 67 13.94 0.40 -2.87
C ILE A 67 13.56 1.59 -1.98
N GLN A 68 13.76 2.80 -2.50
CA GLN A 68 13.31 4.02 -1.83
C GLN A 68 11.83 4.28 -2.12
N PRO A 69 11.06 4.82 -1.15
CA PRO A 69 9.64 5.15 -1.33
C PRO A 69 9.45 6.45 -2.14
N LYS A 70 10.07 6.53 -3.32
CA LYS A 70 10.08 7.69 -4.22
C LYS A 70 9.95 7.25 -5.67
N TRP A 71 9.44 8.14 -6.52
CA TRP A 71 9.19 7.81 -7.93
C TRP A 71 10.44 7.76 -8.78
N GLU A 72 11.49 8.46 -8.35
CA GLU A 72 12.82 8.50 -8.97
C GLU A 72 13.62 7.22 -8.72
N ASP A 73 13.13 6.34 -7.84
CA ASP A 73 13.73 5.02 -7.68
C ASP A 73 13.52 4.18 -8.96
N PRO A 74 14.57 3.60 -9.55
CA PRO A 74 14.45 2.80 -10.77
C PRO A 74 13.45 1.64 -10.68
N GLN A 75 13.17 1.13 -9.49
CA GLN A 75 12.17 0.07 -9.30
C GLN A 75 10.73 0.60 -9.36
N ASN A 76 10.50 1.90 -9.11
CA ASN A 76 9.17 2.49 -9.04
C ASN A 76 8.77 3.27 -10.31
N GLU A 77 9.74 3.79 -11.07
CA GLU A 77 9.48 4.70 -12.21
C GLU A 77 8.56 4.13 -13.30
N LYS A 78 8.64 2.82 -13.56
CA LYS A 78 7.83 2.09 -14.57
C LYS A 78 6.61 1.40 -13.97
N GLY A 79 6.35 1.68 -12.70
CA GLY A 79 5.34 1.01 -11.92
C GLY A 79 4.07 1.81 -11.79
N GLY A 80 3.48 1.71 -10.61
CA GLY A 80 2.31 2.46 -10.21
C GLY A 80 1.97 2.19 -8.77
N ARG A 81 0.86 2.77 -8.32
CA ARG A 81 0.38 2.54 -6.96
C ARG A 81 -1.12 2.39 -6.90
N PHE A 82 -1.55 1.50 -6.02
CA PHE A 82 -2.90 1.51 -5.48
C PHE A 82 -3.01 2.58 -4.41
N VAL A 83 -4.13 3.29 -4.39
CA VAL A 83 -4.52 4.25 -3.36
C VAL A 83 -5.86 3.78 -2.79
N ILE A 84 -5.84 3.41 -1.52
CA ILE A 84 -6.99 2.93 -0.77
C ILE A 84 -7.42 4.02 0.20
N HIS A 85 -8.66 4.49 0.07
CA HIS A 85 -9.25 5.43 1.01
C HIS A 85 -9.89 4.68 2.18
N LEU A 86 -9.46 5.01 3.41
CA LEU A 86 -9.92 4.33 4.61
C LEU A 86 -10.86 5.24 5.42
N ASN A 87 -11.90 4.63 5.97
CA ASN A 87 -12.77 5.25 6.96
C ASN A 87 -12.24 4.95 8.37
N ASP A 88 -12.40 5.89 9.29
CA ASP A 88 -11.73 5.86 10.61
C ASP A 88 -11.97 4.59 11.44
N ILE A 89 -13.12 3.94 11.27
CA ILE A 89 -13.54 2.80 12.09
C ILE A 89 -12.71 1.53 11.79
N ASN A 90 -12.11 1.40 10.60
CA ASN A 90 -11.56 0.12 10.12
C ASN A 90 -10.05 0.16 9.80
N ILE A 91 -9.35 1.23 10.18
CA ILE A 91 -7.95 1.47 9.81
C ILE A 91 -7.04 0.38 10.36
N GLU A 92 -7.14 0.06 11.66
CA GLU A 92 -6.30 -0.94 12.32
C GLU A 92 -6.48 -2.32 11.68
N ASN A 93 -7.73 -2.73 11.46
CA ASN A 93 -8.06 -4.01 10.86
C ASN A 93 -7.50 -4.13 9.43
N PHE A 94 -7.70 -3.10 8.61
CA PHE A 94 -7.19 -3.11 7.24
C PHE A 94 -5.67 -3.08 7.21
N TRP A 95 -5.05 -2.20 8.00
CA TRP A 95 -3.60 -2.08 8.05
C TRP A 95 -2.94 -3.39 8.45
N ASN A 96 -3.43 -4.03 9.52
CA ASN A 96 -2.89 -5.31 9.98
C ASN A 96 -3.06 -6.41 8.92
N ARG A 97 -4.23 -6.49 8.26
CA ARG A 97 -4.47 -7.45 7.18
C ARG A 97 -3.53 -7.24 6.00
N LEU A 98 -3.36 -5.99 5.56
CA LEU A 98 -2.44 -5.63 4.48
C LEU A 98 -1.01 -6.01 4.84
N LEU A 99 -0.58 -5.59 6.03
CA LEU A 99 0.76 -5.80 6.54
C LEU A 99 1.09 -7.29 6.66
N PHE A 100 0.19 -8.10 7.25
CA PHE A 100 0.41 -9.55 7.36
C PHE A 100 0.35 -10.25 6.01
N SER A 101 -0.51 -9.81 5.10
CA SER A 101 -0.60 -10.41 3.76
C SER A 101 0.69 -10.18 2.96
N ILE A 102 1.23 -8.97 2.99
CA ILE A 102 2.43 -8.62 2.22
C ILE A 102 3.70 -9.12 2.89
N LEU A 103 3.92 -8.83 4.18
CA LEU A 103 5.14 -9.26 4.89
C LEU A 103 5.17 -10.77 5.11
N GLY A 104 4.02 -11.37 5.43
CA GLY A 104 3.86 -12.81 5.62
C GLY A 104 3.84 -13.61 4.32
N ASN A 105 3.92 -12.94 3.16
CA ASN A 105 3.98 -13.56 1.84
C ASN A 105 2.77 -14.48 1.57
N ASP A 106 1.56 -13.90 1.66
CA ASP A 106 0.28 -14.60 1.48
C ASP A 106 0.30 -15.52 0.25
N LYS A 107 -0.28 -16.71 0.41
CA LYS A 107 -0.26 -17.76 -0.61
C LYS A 107 -0.83 -17.28 -1.95
N TYR A 108 -1.91 -16.51 -1.96
CA TYR A 108 -2.50 -15.98 -3.19
C TYR A 108 -1.54 -15.03 -3.90
N LEU A 109 -0.83 -14.17 -3.15
CA LEU A 109 0.17 -13.27 -3.72
C LEU A 109 1.35 -14.03 -4.32
N VAL A 110 1.77 -15.14 -3.71
CA VAL A 110 2.87 -15.98 -4.20
C VAL A 110 2.46 -16.74 -5.45
N ASP A 111 1.37 -17.50 -5.39
CA ASP A 111 0.94 -18.40 -6.46
C ASP A 111 0.64 -17.64 -7.77
N ASN A 112 0.20 -16.37 -7.68
CA ASN A 112 -0.08 -15.51 -8.83
C ASN A 112 1.08 -14.56 -9.19
N GLY A 113 2.24 -14.67 -8.54
CA GLY A 113 3.41 -13.84 -8.82
C GLY A 113 3.18 -12.35 -8.57
N LEU A 114 2.29 -12.00 -7.64
CA LEU A 114 1.99 -10.63 -7.20
C LEU A 114 2.95 -10.18 -6.09
N SER A 115 3.44 -11.11 -5.28
CA SER A 115 4.43 -10.81 -4.24
C SER A 115 5.72 -10.22 -4.81
N GLU A 116 6.18 -10.72 -5.96
CA GLU A 116 7.33 -10.16 -6.69
C GLU A 116 7.05 -8.82 -7.35
N LEU A 117 5.79 -8.53 -7.67
CA LEU A 117 5.34 -7.30 -8.32
C LEU A 117 5.33 -6.12 -7.33
N ILE A 118 5.03 -6.37 -6.05
CA ILE A 118 4.99 -5.36 -4.99
C ILE A 118 6.41 -4.90 -4.63
N ASN A 119 6.64 -3.59 -4.66
CA ASN A 119 7.86 -2.95 -4.17
C ASN A 119 7.74 -2.46 -2.73
N GLY A 120 6.56 -1.98 -2.36
CA GLY A 120 6.34 -1.36 -1.07
C GLY A 120 4.88 -1.08 -0.80
N PHE A 121 4.58 -0.74 0.45
CA PHE A 121 3.27 -0.30 0.86
C PHE A 121 3.41 0.66 2.05
N TYR A 122 2.45 1.54 2.21
CA TYR A 122 2.46 2.47 3.33
C TYR A 122 1.06 2.92 3.73
N ILE A 123 0.96 3.45 4.94
CA ILE A 123 -0.23 4.12 5.43
C ILE A 123 0.14 5.54 5.89
N SER A 124 -0.77 6.47 5.64
CA SER A 124 -0.58 7.88 5.89
C SER A 124 -1.84 8.50 6.50
N TYR A 125 -1.65 9.41 7.44
CA TYR A 125 -2.69 10.32 7.90
C TYR A 125 -2.36 11.74 7.46
N LYS A 126 -3.07 12.25 6.44
CA LYS A 126 -2.86 13.60 5.90
C LYS A 126 -4.21 14.25 5.62
N ARG A 127 -4.34 15.55 5.97
CA ARG A 127 -5.57 16.34 5.75
C ARG A 127 -6.83 15.66 6.32
N LYS A 128 -6.73 15.12 7.54
CA LYS A 128 -7.81 14.40 8.25
C LYS A 128 -8.34 13.16 7.53
N LEU A 129 -7.51 12.52 6.70
CA LEU A 129 -7.88 11.32 5.96
C LEU A 129 -6.78 10.28 6.04
N PHE A 130 -7.17 9.04 6.31
CA PHE A 130 -6.29 7.89 6.19
C PHE A 130 -6.25 7.38 4.76
N LYS A 131 -5.04 7.16 4.27
CA LYS A 131 -4.79 6.53 2.97
C LYS A 131 -3.74 5.45 3.12
N ALA A 132 -4.04 4.27 2.62
CA ALA A 132 -3.05 3.23 2.38
C ALA A 132 -2.67 3.19 0.91
N GLN A 133 -1.43 2.82 0.63
CA GLN A 133 -0.92 2.69 -0.73
C GLN A 133 -0.10 1.42 -0.88
N VAL A 134 -0.17 0.81 -2.06
CA VAL A 134 0.64 -0.36 -2.43
C VAL A 134 1.30 -0.06 -3.76
N TRP A 135 2.62 -0.10 -3.79
CA TRP A 135 3.46 0.26 -4.93
C TRP A 135 3.93 -1.00 -5.64
N ILE A 136 3.87 -0.97 -6.96
CA ILE A 136 4.31 -2.07 -7.82
C ILE A 136 5.37 -1.61 -8.80
N LYS A 137 6.21 -2.54 -9.27
CA LYS A 137 7.33 -2.24 -10.19
C LYS A 137 6.98 -2.10 -11.67
N ASP A 138 5.83 -2.60 -12.09
CA ASP A 138 5.44 -2.68 -13.50
C ASP A 138 3.94 -2.42 -13.67
N CYS A 139 3.58 -1.46 -14.52
CA CYS A 139 2.20 -1.13 -14.85
C CYS A 139 1.69 -1.74 -16.17
N THR A 140 2.50 -2.50 -16.90
CA THR A 140 2.14 -3.02 -18.23
C THR A 140 1.28 -4.29 -18.18
N ASN A 141 1.38 -5.05 -17.08
CA ASN A 141 0.57 -6.26 -16.89
C ASN A 141 -0.77 -5.92 -16.22
N THR A 142 -1.75 -5.51 -17.04
CA THR A 142 -3.10 -5.16 -16.57
C THR A 142 -3.77 -6.29 -15.78
N GLU A 143 -3.58 -7.56 -16.16
CA GLU A 143 -4.17 -8.70 -15.48
C GLU A 143 -3.67 -8.81 -14.03
N LYS A 144 -2.36 -8.69 -13.80
CA LYS A 144 -1.79 -8.70 -12.44
C LYS A 144 -2.24 -7.50 -11.61
N ILE A 145 -2.39 -6.33 -12.25
CA ILE A 145 -2.92 -5.13 -11.57
C ILE A 145 -4.38 -5.39 -11.14
N GLN A 146 -5.19 -5.99 -12.00
CA GLN A 146 -6.57 -6.36 -11.65
C GLN A 146 -6.61 -7.35 -10.50
N GLN A 147 -5.85 -8.46 -10.57
CA GLN A 147 -5.78 -9.46 -9.50
C GLN A 147 -5.34 -8.86 -8.15
N LEU A 148 -4.34 -7.97 -8.16
CA LEU A 148 -3.90 -7.29 -6.94
C LEU A 148 -4.96 -6.31 -6.43
N GLY A 149 -5.63 -5.56 -7.31
CA GLY A 149 -6.73 -4.67 -6.93
C GLY A 149 -7.91 -5.41 -6.30
N GLU A 150 -8.30 -6.55 -6.88
CA GLU A 150 -9.32 -7.45 -6.34
C GLU A 150 -8.93 -7.99 -4.96
N PHE A 151 -7.69 -8.44 -4.80
CA PHE A 151 -7.15 -8.89 -3.51
C PHE A 151 -7.23 -7.78 -2.46
N LEU A 152 -6.80 -6.55 -2.79
CA LEU A 152 -6.86 -5.41 -1.87
C LEU A 152 -8.30 -5.02 -1.52
N LEU A 153 -9.23 -5.11 -2.46
CA LEU A 153 -10.66 -4.88 -2.23
C LEU A 153 -11.23 -5.92 -1.26
N GLN A 154 -10.86 -7.19 -1.43
CA GLN A 154 -11.23 -8.26 -0.49
C GLN A 154 -10.70 -8.01 0.92
N LEU A 155 -9.44 -7.57 1.06
CA LEU A 155 -8.88 -7.20 2.36
C LEU A 155 -9.65 -6.04 3.01
N LEU A 156 -9.98 -5.02 2.23
CA LEU A 156 -10.77 -3.87 2.70
C LEU A 156 -12.16 -4.30 3.19
N ASN A 157 -12.85 -5.16 2.44
CA ASN A 157 -14.18 -5.65 2.83
C ASN A 157 -14.14 -6.49 4.11
N LYS A 158 -13.19 -7.43 4.21
CA LYS A 158 -12.97 -8.23 5.43
C LYS A 158 -12.60 -7.39 6.65
N SER A 159 -12.15 -6.15 6.46
CA SER A 159 -11.81 -5.22 7.55
C SER A 159 -13.04 -4.50 8.11
N ASN A 160 -14.13 -4.44 7.34
CA ASN A 160 -15.36 -3.73 7.70
C ASN A 160 -16.32 -4.56 8.59
N GLY A 161 -15.89 -5.72 9.10
CA GLY A 161 -16.66 -6.50 10.06
C GLY A 161 -17.75 -7.39 9.46
N SER A 162 -17.73 -7.66 8.15
CA SER A 162 -18.55 -8.70 7.54
C SER A 162 -18.06 -10.07 8.04
N ILE A 163 -18.64 -10.55 9.14
CA ILE A 163 -18.56 -11.94 9.59
C ILE A 163 -19.48 -12.73 8.67
N GLU A 164 -18.86 -13.41 7.70
CA GLU A 164 -19.46 -14.35 6.75
C GLU A 164 -20.38 -13.73 5.66
N ASP A 165 -20.10 -14.16 4.43
CA ASP A 165 -20.86 -14.12 3.18
C ASP A 165 -21.13 -12.79 2.45
N GLU A 166 -20.37 -12.62 1.35
CA GLU A 166 -20.76 -12.12 0.01
C GLU A 166 -19.61 -11.33 -0.65
N VAL A 167 -18.51 -12.00 -0.96
CA VAL A 167 -17.65 -11.57 -2.09
C VAL A 167 -17.65 -12.62 -3.20
N GLU A 168 -18.00 -13.86 -2.86
CA GLU A 168 -18.15 -14.95 -3.83
C GLU A 168 -19.35 -14.66 -4.75
N GLY A 169 -19.06 -14.28 -5.99
CA GLY A 169 -20.05 -13.92 -7.01
C GLY A 169 -20.35 -12.42 -7.17
N LYS A 170 -19.74 -11.53 -6.37
CA LYS A 170 -19.81 -10.08 -6.66
C LYS A 170 -18.84 -9.74 -7.79
N VAL A 171 -19.38 -9.18 -8.87
CA VAL A 171 -18.59 -8.75 -10.02
C VAL A 171 -17.81 -7.52 -9.60
N VAL A 172 -16.48 -7.63 -9.54
CA VAL A 172 -15.63 -6.46 -9.32
C VAL A 172 -15.74 -5.59 -10.56
N GLU A 173 -16.35 -4.41 -10.41
CA GLU A 173 -16.41 -3.45 -11.49
C GLU A 173 -15.05 -2.77 -11.61
N VAL A 174 -14.31 -3.15 -12.65
CA VAL A 174 -13.06 -2.51 -13.03
C VAL A 174 -13.35 -1.47 -14.10
N VAL A 175 -13.28 -0.20 -13.72
CA VAL A 175 -13.49 0.91 -14.66
C VAL A 175 -12.13 1.42 -15.13
N LYS A 176 -11.94 1.44 -16.45
CA LYS A 176 -10.78 2.04 -17.12
C LYS A 176 -11.08 3.53 -17.30
N GLU A 177 -10.39 4.36 -16.53
CA GLU A 177 -10.54 5.82 -16.46
C GLU A 177 -11.85 6.35 -15.85
N VAL A 178 -11.66 7.24 -14.86
CA VAL A 178 -12.71 7.91 -14.11
C VAL A 178 -12.61 9.40 -14.44
N SER A 179 -13.74 10.05 -14.70
CA SER A 179 -13.79 11.48 -14.96
C SER A 179 -13.31 12.29 -13.74
N SER A 180 -12.87 13.54 -13.94
CA SER A 180 -12.45 14.42 -12.84
C SER A 180 -13.52 14.58 -11.76
N ASP A 181 -14.78 14.55 -12.16
CA ASP A 181 -15.93 14.84 -11.33
C ASP A 181 -16.27 13.65 -10.42
N GLU A 182 -16.07 12.42 -10.91
CA GLU A 182 -16.21 11.19 -10.11
C GLU A 182 -15.10 11.02 -9.05
N LEU A 183 -13.92 11.58 -9.26
CA LEU A 183 -12.84 11.58 -8.26
C LEU A 183 -13.19 12.42 -7.01
N GLU A 184 -14.05 13.43 -7.16
CA GLU A 184 -14.50 14.28 -6.04
C GLU A 184 -15.55 13.57 -5.16
N GLU A 185 -16.46 12.81 -5.77
CA GLU A 185 -17.50 12.06 -5.06
C GLU A 185 -16.97 10.76 -4.40
N ARG A 186 -15.80 10.28 -4.83
CA ARG A 186 -15.17 9.02 -4.36
C ARG A 186 -16.11 7.80 -4.37
N PRO A 187 -16.77 7.47 -5.50
CA PRO A 187 -17.64 6.31 -5.58
C PRO A 187 -16.86 5.00 -5.48
N TYR A 188 -15.56 5.00 -5.81
CA TYR A 188 -14.67 3.83 -5.71
C TYR A 188 -13.84 3.85 -4.43
N LYS A 189 -13.52 2.65 -3.93
CA LYS A 189 -12.76 2.46 -2.69
C LYS A 189 -11.25 2.41 -2.93
N ILE A 190 -10.84 1.93 -4.11
CA ILE A 190 -9.44 1.74 -4.48
C ILE A 190 -9.23 2.26 -5.90
N TYR A 191 -8.12 2.96 -6.10
CA TYR A 191 -7.68 3.46 -7.40
C TYR A 191 -6.26 3.00 -7.67
N PHE A 192 -5.97 2.53 -8.87
CA PHE A 192 -4.63 2.30 -9.36
C PHE A 192 -4.22 3.44 -10.30
N PHE A 193 -3.07 4.04 -10.02
CA PHE A 193 -2.46 5.07 -10.86
C PHE A 193 -1.11 4.57 -11.37
N SER A 194 -0.97 4.53 -12.69
CA SER A 194 0.31 4.29 -13.35
C SER A 194 1.25 5.49 -13.15
N GLN A 195 2.53 5.19 -12.92
CA GLN A 195 3.57 6.21 -12.89
C GLN A 195 4.08 6.51 -14.31
N ASP A 196 4.19 5.48 -15.16
CA ASP A 196 4.62 5.62 -16.55
C ASP A 196 3.49 6.08 -17.48
N ARG A 197 3.06 7.34 -17.32
CA ARG A 197 1.91 7.91 -18.04
C ARG A 197 2.09 8.02 -19.56
N LYS A 198 3.32 7.87 -20.06
CA LYS A 198 3.63 7.94 -21.50
C LYS A 198 3.54 6.57 -22.16
N ASN A 199 3.52 5.50 -21.38
CA ASN A 199 3.44 4.15 -21.88
C ASN A 199 1.97 3.77 -22.14
N PRO A 200 1.58 3.49 -23.40
CA PRO A 200 0.21 3.17 -23.75
C PRO A 200 -0.28 1.83 -23.16
N ASP A 201 0.64 0.96 -22.73
CA ASP A 201 0.31 -0.33 -22.10
C ASP A 201 -0.05 -0.16 -20.61
N CYS A 202 0.22 1.01 -20.03
CA CYS A 202 -0.10 1.32 -18.65
C CYS A 202 -1.46 2.00 -18.52
N VAL A 203 -2.30 1.46 -17.64
CA VAL A 203 -3.69 1.91 -17.44
C VAL A 203 -3.91 2.41 -16.02
N ASN A 204 -4.89 3.31 -15.86
CA ASN A 204 -5.44 3.64 -14.55
C ASN A 204 -6.73 2.84 -14.36
N LEU A 205 -6.89 2.24 -13.18
CA LEU A 205 -8.04 1.40 -12.85
C LEU A 205 -8.70 1.90 -11.58
N SER A 206 -10.01 1.70 -11.48
CA SER A 206 -10.77 1.95 -10.26
C SER A 206 -11.56 0.71 -9.89
N PHE A 207 -11.66 0.46 -8.58
CA PHE A 207 -12.28 -0.75 -8.03
C PHE A 207 -13.36 -0.39 -7.02
N LYS A 208 -14.56 -0.93 -7.26
CA LYS A 208 -15.67 -0.94 -6.31
C LYS A 208 -16.30 -2.34 -6.29
N LEU A 209 -17.03 -2.59 -5.21
CA LEU A 209 -17.99 -3.70 -5.13
C LEU A 209 -19.25 -3.36 -5.93
#